data_AF-A0AAU8F2Z4-F1
#
_entry.id   AF-A0AAU8F2Z4-F1
#
_cell.length_a   1.000
_cell.length_b   1.000
_cell.length_c   1.000
_cell.angle_alpha   90.00
_cell.angle_beta   90.00
_cell.angle_gamma   90.00
#
_symmetry.space_group_name_H-M   'P 1'
#
loop_
_entity.id
_entity.type
_entity.pdbx_description
1 polymer ?
#
loop_
_entity_poly.entity_id
_entity_poly.type
_entity_poly.pdbx_seq_one_letter_code
_entity_poly.pdbx_strand_id
1 'polypeptide(L)'
;MDEKKLLKLVLEIQELQDFGEDFEHKLTVFEKSVPYPRAKELFFADYGAEYIVKRAINHKNIKLGELNREELVTLVQKLMDTEGEEWELAIWLDMVKSSVIDPKISDYIFWSDEELTAREIIDKALAYKPLQI
;
A
#
# COMPACT_ATOMS: atom_id res chain seq x y z
N MET A 1 17.66 8.28 3.44
CA MET A 1 18.38 8.29 2.14
C MET A 1 17.55 9.12 1.17
N ASP A 2 18.13 9.78 0.17
CA ASP A 2 17.33 10.46 -0.87
C ASP A 2 16.83 9.46 -1.94
N GLU A 3 15.81 9.86 -2.69
CA GLU A 3 15.15 9.03 -3.70
C GLU A 3 16.12 8.51 -4.77
N LYS A 4 17.04 9.35 -5.25
CA LYS A 4 18.02 8.97 -6.28
C LYS A 4 18.97 7.88 -5.78
N LYS A 5 19.43 7.97 -4.53
CA LYS A 5 20.26 6.92 -3.92
C LYS A 5 19.47 5.63 -3.66
N LEU A 6 18.20 5.75 -3.26
CA LEU A 6 17.32 4.58 -3.12
C LEU A 6 17.10 3.88 -4.46
N LEU A 7 16.86 4.63 -5.53
CA LEU A 7 16.70 4.07 -6.89
C LEU A 7 17.95 3.30 -7.32
N LYS A 8 19.14 3.88 -7.10
CA LYS A 8 20.39 3.17 -7.38
C LYS A 8 20.52 1.89 -6.55
N LEU A 9 20.19 1.94 -5.26
CA LEU A 9 20.25 0.78 -4.38
C LEU A 9 19.29 -0.34 -4.82
N VAL A 10 18.06 0.02 -5.21
CA VAL A 10 17.06 -0.94 -5.72
C VAL A 10 17.56 -1.60 -7.00
N LEU A 11 18.09 -0.83 -7.96
CA LEU A 11 18.65 -1.37 -9.20
C LEU A 11 19.82 -2.33 -8.93
N GLU A 12 20.73 -1.99 -8.01
CA GLU A 12 21.82 -2.89 -7.60
C GLU A 12 21.28 -4.18 -6.95
N ILE A 13 20.23 -4.11 -6.13
CA ILE A 13 19.62 -5.32 -5.54
C ILE A 13 19.00 -6.21 -6.61
N GLN A 14 18.26 -5.63 -7.57
CA GLN A 14 17.63 -6.38 -8.66
C GLN A 14 18.67 -7.04 -9.56
N GLU A 15 19.76 -6.32 -9.90
CA GLU A 15 20.87 -6.89 -10.67
C GLU A 15 21.50 -8.10 -9.95
N LEU A 16 21.81 -7.97 -8.66
CA LEU A 16 22.34 -9.09 -7.85
C LEU A 16 21.37 -10.27 -7.82
N GLN A 17 20.07 -10.00 -7.68
CA GLN A 17 19.02 -11.01 -7.67
C GLN A 17 18.95 -11.77 -9.00
N ASP A 18 19.01 -11.06 -10.13
CA ASP A 18 18.99 -11.64 -11.48
C ASP A 18 20.20 -12.56 -11.74
N PHE A 19 21.36 -12.23 -11.15
CA PHE A 19 22.57 -13.04 -11.23
C PHE A 19 22.71 -14.09 -10.11
N GLY A 20 21.76 -14.16 -9.18
CA GLY A 20 21.80 -15.09 -8.04
C GLY A 20 22.92 -14.81 -7.04
N GLU A 21 23.37 -13.55 -6.96
CA GLU A 21 24.38 -13.07 -6.02
C GLU A 21 23.76 -12.66 -4.68
N ASP A 22 24.57 -12.54 -3.61
CA ASP A 22 24.07 -12.14 -2.29
C ASP A 22 23.71 -10.64 -2.26
N PHE A 23 22.48 -10.34 -1.87
CA PHE A 23 21.94 -8.98 -1.74
C PHE A 23 21.36 -8.68 -0.35
N GLU A 24 21.44 -9.59 0.63
CA GLU A 24 20.70 -9.47 1.89
C GLU A 24 21.10 -8.23 2.71
N HIS A 25 22.39 -7.87 2.69
CA HIS A 25 22.86 -6.66 3.36
C HIS A 25 22.25 -5.40 2.74
N LYS A 26 22.22 -5.31 1.40
CA LYS A 26 21.64 -4.17 0.67
C LYS A 26 20.14 -4.08 0.91
N LEU A 27 19.45 -5.22 0.90
CA LEU A 27 18.03 -5.32 1.19
C LEU A 27 17.71 -4.81 2.61
N THR A 28 18.53 -5.17 3.60
CA THR A 28 18.42 -4.65 4.97
C THR A 28 18.68 -3.15 5.06
N VAL A 29 19.63 -2.61 4.27
CA VAL A 29 19.88 -1.17 4.19
C VAL A 29 18.67 -0.44 3.58
N PHE A 30 18.07 -0.99 2.54
CA PHE A 30 16.88 -0.42 1.91
C PHE A 30 15.71 -0.38 2.89
N GLU A 31 15.39 -1.50 3.53
CA GLU A 31 14.29 -1.62 4.50
C GLU A 31 14.41 -0.60 5.64
N LYS A 32 15.60 -0.43 6.21
CA LYS A 32 15.84 0.56 7.28
C LYS A 32 15.81 2.02 6.82
N SER A 33 15.82 2.26 5.50
CA SER A 33 15.88 3.60 4.91
C SER A 33 14.51 4.15 4.51
N VAL A 34 13.44 3.37 4.62
CA VAL A 34 12.09 3.70 4.13
C VAL A 34 11.03 3.42 5.21
N PRO A 35 9.90 4.14 5.22
CA PRO A 35 8.84 3.95 6.22
C PRO A 35 7.97 2.71 5.99
N TYR A 36 8.01 2.08 4.81
CA TYR A 36 7.17 0.93 4.50
C TYR A 36 7.62 -0.33 5.27
N PRO A 37 6.79 -0.88 6.19
CA PRO A 37 7.21 -1.96 7.08
C PRO A 37 7.48 -3.30 6.38
N ARG A 38 6.97 -3.47 5.15
CA ARG A 38 7.15 -4.70 4.35
C ARG A 38 8.01 -4.43 3.10
N ALA A 39 8.97 -3.51 3.22
CA ALA A 39 9.80 -3.07 2.11
C ALA A 39 10.53 -4.20 1.39
N LYS A 40 10.95 -5.26 2.10
CA LYS A 40 11.58 -6.44 1.49
C LYS A 40 10.67 -7.17 0.50
N GLU A 41 9.36 -7.20 0.78
CA GLU A 41 8.40 -7.92 -0.05
C GLU A 41 8.26 -7.34 -1.45
N LEU A 42 8.63 -6.07 -1.64
CA LEU A 42 8.61 -5.39 -2.95
C LEU A 42 9.61 -5.98 -3.95
N PHE A 43 10.65 -6.72 -3.50
CA PHE A 43 11.65 -7.33 -4.38
C PHE A 43 11.29 -8.76 -4.80
N PHE A 44 10.22 -9.33 -4.24
CA PHE A 44 9.78 -10.70 -4.55
C PHE A 44 8.60 -10.73 -5.53
N ALA A 45 8.30 -9.59 -6.14
CA ALA A 45 7.37 -9.43 -7.24
C ALA A 45 8.07 -8.67 -8.38
N ASP A 46 7.52 -8.74 -9.58
CA ASP A 46 8.07 -8.13 -10.80
C ASP A 46 7.76 -6.62 -10.86
N TYR A 47 8.18 -5.88 -9.84
CA TYR A 47 8.02 -4.44 -9.77
C TYR A 47 9.26 -3.72 -10.31
N GLY A 48 9.03 -2.68 -11.12
CA GLY A 48 10.10 -1.79 -11.55
C GLY A 48 10.70 -1.00 -10.38
N ALA A 49 11.98 -0.65 -10.48
CA ALA A 49 12.70 0.04 -9.41
C ALA A 49 12.03 1.36 -8.95
N GLU A 50 11.44 2.10 -9.88
CA GLU A 50 10.71 3.34 -9.57
C GLU A 50 9.48 3.08 -8.71
N TYR A 51 8.68 2.05 -9.03
CA TYR A 51 7.54 1.64 -8.22
C TYR A 51 8.00 1.29 -6.80
N ILE A 52 9.03 0.45 -6.67
CA ILE A 52 9.57 0.00 -5.38
C ILE A 52 9.96 1.21 -4.51
N VAL A 53 10.70 2.17 -5.08
CA VAL A 53 11.13 3.37 -4.37
C VAL A 53 9.93 4.23 -3.99
N LYS A 54 9.08 4.63 -4.94
CA LYS A 54 7.94 5.52 -4.69
C LYS A 54 7.00 4.91 -3.67
N ARG A 55 6.67 3.62 -3.80
CA ARG A 55 5.83 2.88 -2.86
C ARG A 55 6.44 2.87 -1.46
N ALA A 56 7.73 2.58 -1.35
CA ALA A 56 8.40 2.44 -0.07
C ALA A 56 8.54 3.78 0.67
N ILE A 57 8.93 4.86 -0.02
CA ILE A 57 9.18 6.17 0.61
C ILE A 57 7.90 6.92 0.96
N ASN A 58 6.83 6.75 0.18
CA ASN A 58 5.57 7.47 0.37
C ASN A 58 4.58 6.73 1.28
N HIS A 59 4.92 5.53 1.75
CA HIS A 59 4.04 4.77 2.63
C HIS A 59 3.70 5.54 3.90
N LYS A 60 2.41 5.52 4.27
CA LYS A 60 1.89 6.16 5.47
C LYS A 60 1.44 5.08 6.46
N ASN A 61 2.04 5.10 7.65
CA ASN A 61 1.67 4.21 8.75
C ASN A 61 0.41 4.74 9.46
N ILE A 62 -0.76 4.57 8.83
CA ILE A 62 -2.05 5.01 9.36
C ILE A 62 -2.54 4.04 10.44
N LYS A 63 -3.03 4.56 11.56
CA LYS A 63 -3.67 3.77 12.61
C LYS A 63 -5.19 3.78 12.48
N LEU A 64 -5.82 2.77 13.07
CA LEU A 64 -7.28 2.68 13.17
C LEU A 64 -7.86 3.97 13.77
N GLY A 65 -8.79 4.60 13.05
CA GLY A 65 -9.46 5.85 13.47
C GLY A 65 -8.63 7.13 13.32
N GLU A 66 -7.43 7.07 12.73
CA GLU A 66 -6.61 8.27 12.46
C GLU A 66 -7.18 9.12 11.32
N LEU A 67 -7.76 8.47 10.30
CA LEU A 67 -8.49 9.14 9.23
C LEU A 67 -9.96 9.30 9.59
N ASN A 68 -10.51 10.47 9.32
CA ASN A 68 -11.93 10.70 9.48
C ASN A 68 -12.74 10.13 8.30
N ARG A 69 -14.06 10.08 8.48
CA ARG A 69 -14.98 9.50 7.48
C ARG A 69 -14.85 10.14 6.10
N GLU A 70 -14.78 11.47 5.98
CA GLU A 70 -14.73 12.14 4.68
C GLU A 70 -13.38 11.93 3.99
N GLU A 71 -12.28 11.82 4.75
CA GLU A 71 -10.97 11.44 4.22
C GLU A 71 -11.01 10.01 3.65
N LEU A 72 -11.63 9.07 4.36
CA LEU A 72 -11.80 7.70 3.87
C LEU A 72 -12.66 7.62 2.62
N VAL A 73 -13.78 8.35 2.59
CA VAL A 73 -14.65 8.43 1.40
C VAL A 73 -13.87 8.98 0.21
N THR A 74 -13.05 10.01 0.42
CA THR A 74 -12.21 10.57 -0.65
C THR A 74 -11.21 9.54 -1.18
N LEU A 75 -10.53 8.80 -0.30
CA LEU A 75 -9.58 7.76 -0.72
C LEU A 75 -10.27 6.62 -1.47
N VAL A 76 -11.44 6.17 -1.02
CA VAL A 76 -12.20 5.13 -1.71
C VAL A 76 -12.66 5.62 -3.08
N GLN A 77 -13.13 6.86 -3.20
CA GLN A 77 -13.51 7.43 -4.48
C GLN A 77 -12.33 7.44 -5.46
N LYS A 78 -11.15 7.87 -5.00
CA LYS A 78 -9.92 7.84 -5.81
C LYS A 78 -9.52 6.44 -6.27
N LEU A 79 -9.72 5.43 -5.42
CA LEU A 79 -9.47 4.03 -5.76
C LEU A 79 -10.46 3.52 -6.81
N MET A 80 -11.75 3.85 -6.67
CA MET A 80 -12.80 3.49 -7.63
C MET A 80 -12.56 4.15 -9.00
N ASP A 81 -12.15 5.42 -9.00
CA ASP A 81 -11.90 6.19 -10.22
C ASP A 81 -10.53 5.91 -10.85
N THR A 82 -9.66 5.13 -10.20
CA THR A 82 -8.27 4.86 -10.63
C THR A 82 -7.49 6.16 -10.90
N GLU A 83 -7.61 7.17 -10.02
CA GLU A 83 -7.08 8.53 -10.24
C GLU A 83 -5.55 8.65 -10.08
N GLY A 84 -4.85 7.60 -9.65
CA GLY A 84 -3.42 7.65 -9.30
C GLY A 84 -2.56 6.63 -10.05
N GLU A 85 -1.24 6.79 -9.93
CA GLU A 85 -0.28 5.76 -10.34
C GLU A 85 -0.45 4.49 -9.47
N GLU A 86 -0.01 3.34 -9.96
CA GLU A 86 -0.20 2.04 -9.28
C GLU A 86 0.30 2.04 -7.81
N TRP A 87 1.43 2.71 -7.54
CA TRP A 87 1.97 2.82 -6.18
C TRP A 87 1.14 3.74 -5.28
N GLU A 88 0.45 4.74 -5.84
CA GLU A 88 -0.47 5.61 -5.10
C GLU A 88 -1.71 4.82 -4.70
N LEU A 89 -2.30 4.08 -5.65
CA LEU A 89 -3.45 3.21 -5.41
C LEU A 89 -3.14 2.18 -4.32
N ALA A 90 -1.95 1.55 -4.37
CA ALA A 90 -1.52 0.61 -3.34
C ALA A 90 -1.39 1.27 -1.94
N ILE A 91 -0.88 2.51 -1.87
CA ILE A 91 -0.81 3.26 -0.61
C ILE A 91 -2.21 3.62 -0.10
N TRP A 92 -3.09 4.15 -0.95
CA TRP A 92 -4.44 4.52 -0.54
C TRP A 92 -5.23 3.31 -0.05
N LEU A 93 -5.07 2.17 -0.70
CA LEU A 93 -5.69 0.92 -0.27
C LEU A 93 -5.20 0.47 1.11
N ASP A 94 -3.89 0.54 1.39
CA ASP A 94 -3.36 0.24 2.72
C ASP A 94 -3.92 1.18 3.79
N MET A 95 -4.00 2.47 3.47
CA MET A 95 -4.54 3.48 4.39
C MET A 95 -6.00 3.16 4.74
N VAL A 96 -6.81 2.84 3.73
CA VAL A 96 -8.22 2.46 3.93
C VAL A 96 -8.32 1.18 4.76
N LYS A 97 -7.57 0.12 4.41
CA LYS A 97 -7.55 -1.16 5.14
C LYS A 97 -7.12 -1.01 6.60
N SER A 98 -6.15 -0.13 6.87
CA SER A 98 -5.65 0.12 8.23
C SER A 98 -6.62 0.96 9.07
N SER A 99 -7.56 1.66 8.42
CA SER A 99 -8.49 2.60 9.07
C SER A 99 -9.83 1.98 9.45
N VAL A 100 -10.11 0.75 9.03
CA VAL A 100 -11.36 0.04 9.35
C VAL A 100 -11.06 -1.39 9.83
N ILE A 101 -11.94 -1.93 10.65
CA ILE A 101 -11.83 -3.32 11.13
C ILE A 101 -12.51 -4.33 10.21
N ASP A 102 -13.30 -3.88 9.23
CA ASP A 102 -13.98 -4.74 8.28
C ASP A 102 -12.97 -5.39 7.31
N PRO A 103 -12.77 -6.72 7.35
CA PRO A 103 -11.81 -7.39 6.47
C PRO A 103 -12.22 -7.35 5.00
N LYS A 104 -13.50 -7.07 4.68
CA LYS A 104 -14.04 -7.07 3.32
C LYS A 104 -14.00 -5.71 2.64
N ILE A 105 -13.42 -4.68 3.26
CA ILE A 105 -13.35 -3.32 2.67
C ILE A 105 -12.76 -3.32 1.25
N SER A 106 -11.76 -4.15 0.98
CA SER A 106 -11.17 -4.27 -0.37
C SER A 106 -12.15 -4.87 -1.37
N ASP A 107 -12.96 -5.84 -0.94
CA ASP A 107 -13.93 -6.52 -1.80
C ASP A 107 -15.05 -5.57 -2.19
N TYR A 108 -15.51 -4.72 -1.27
CA TYR A 108 -16.52 -3.70 -1.56
C TYR A 108 -16.06 -2.70 -2.63
N ILE A 109 -14.76 -2.44 -2.72
CA ILE A 109 -14.18 -1.47 -3.68
C ILE A 109 -14.02 -2.09 -5.06
N PHE A 110 -13.54 -3.34 -5.16
CA PHE A 110 -13.12 -3.93 -6.43
C PHE A 110 -14.01 -5.06 -6.96
N TRP A 111 -14.77 -5.71 -6.08
CA TRP A 111 -15.47 -6.97 -6.36
C TRP A 111 -16.90 -7.00 -5.81
N SER A 112 -17.53 -5.83 -5.65
CA SER A 112 -18.91 -5.74 -5.18
C SER A 112 -19.89 -6.09 -6.29
N ASP A 113 -20.83 -6.99 -6.01
CA ASP A 113 -21.99 -7.24 -6.86
C ASP A 113 -23.03 -6.09 -6.80
N GLU A 114 -22.95 -5.25 -5.78
CA GLU A 114 -23.77 -4.05 -5.58
C GLU A 114 -23.02 -2.81 -6.12
N GLU A 115 -23.71 -1.92 -6.83
CA GLU A 115 -23.18 -0.60 -7.25
C GLU A 115 -23.12 0.38 -6.05
N LEU A 116 -22.20 0.12 -5.12
CA LEU A 116 -22.01 0.96 -3.94
C LEU A 116 -21.19 2.20 -4.27
N THR A 117 -21.65 3.36 -3.80
CA THR A 117 -20.84 4.58 -3.78
C THR A 117 -19.72 4.48 -2.75
N ALA A 118 -18.65 5.27 -2.93
CA ALA A 118 -17.56 5.36 -1.95
C ALA A 118 -18.06 5.66 -0.52
N ARG A 119 -19.14 6.45 -0.41
CA ARG A 119 -19.77 6.78 0.86
C ARG A 119 -20.46 5.57 1.50
N GLU A 120 -21.22 4.80 0.73
CA GLU A 120 -21.89 3.59 1.22
C GLU A 120 -20.90 2.50 1.60
N ILE A 121 -19.79 2.36 0.84
CA ILE A 121 -18.70 1.44 1.17
C ILE A 121 -18.12 1.76 2.56
N ILE A 122 -17.80 3.04 2.81
CA ILE A 122 -17.24 3.47 4.11
C ILE A 122 -18.27 3.34 5.23
N ASP A 123 -19.53 3.69 5.00
CA ASP A 123 -20.58 3.50 6.01
C ASP A 123 -20.73 2.03 6.40
N LYS A 124 -20.73 1.13 5.40
CA LYS A 124 -20.80 -0.32 5.61
C LYS A 124 -19.60 -0.82 6.43
N ALA A 125 -18.39 -0.42 6.06
CA ALA A 125 -17.17 -0.85 6.73
C ALA A 125 -17.03 -0.30 8.17
N LEU A 126 -17.47 0.94 8.42
CA LEU A 126 -17.47 1.53 9.77
C LEU A 126 -18.58 0.95 10.67
N ALA A 127 -19.68 0.49 10.08
CA ALA A 127 -20.76 -0.17 10.81
C ALA A 127 -20.47 -1.66 11.12
N TYR A 128 -19.45 -2.24 10.50
CA TYR A 128 -19.07 -3.64 10.69
C TYR A 128 -18.74 -3.95 12.15
N LYS A 129 -19.31 -5.05 12.64
CA LYS A 129 -19.01 -5.59 13.97
C LYS A 129 -18.52 -7.02 13.81
N PRO A 130 -17.28 -7.33 14.20
CA PRO A 130 -16.79 -8.70 14.22
C PRO A 130 -17.75 -9.58 15.04
N LEU A 131 -18.06 -10.76 14.53
CA LEU A 131 -18.76 -11.76 15.31
C LEU A 131 -17.86 -12.16 16.48
N GLN A 132 -18.36 -12.03 17.71
CA GLN A 132 -17.68 -12.59 18.88
C GLN A 132 -17.81 -14.11 18.78
N ILE A 133 -16.67 -14.81 18.75
CA ILE A 133 -16.58 -16.27 18.85
C ILE A 133 -16.12 -16.61 20.26
#